data_AF-A0A2T1HM11-F1
#
_entry.id   AF-A0A2T1HM11-F1
#
_cell.length_a   1.000
_cell.length_b   1.000
_cell.length_c   1.000
_cell.angle_alpha   90.00
_cell.angle_beta   90.00
_cell.angle_gamma   90.00
#
_symmetry.space_group_name_H-M   'P 1'
#
loop_
_entity.id
_entity.type
_entity.pdbx_description
1 polymer ?
#
loop_
_entity_poly.entity_id
_entity_poly.type
_entity_poly.pdbx_seq_one_letter_code
_entity_poly.pdbx_strand_id
1 'polypeptide(L)'
;MAPEGFAFDHDERAAIAEHDGGVPKRYADAFARLQQEKPRGVDLARWRQAMQDGGLFLDRWGVTADALGWEVADVFGLDPVAPLARYDAMGLIWLLAGATVRLLDERSATLSTGLVFRRKQHGRR
;
A
#
# COMPACT_ATOMS: atom_id res chain seq x y z
N MET A 1 44.65 -10.45 8.77
CA MET A 1 44.08 -10.76 7.44
C MET A 1 42.60 -11.01 7.66
N ALA A 2 41.77 -10.24 6.96
CA ALA A 2 40.31 -10.09 7.12
C ALA A 2 39.52 -11.24 6.47
N PRO A 3 38.16 -11.21 6.45
CA PRO A 3 37.22 -11.18 7.58
C PRO A 3 36.11 -12.25 7.42
N GLU A 4 35.48 -12.69 8.51
CA GLU A 4 34.24 -13.48 8.43
C GLU A 4 33.08 -12.55 8.04
N GLY A 5 32.78 -12.55 6.75
CA GLY A 5 31.62 -11.87 6.19
C GLY A 5 30.34 -12.47 6.75
N PHE A 6 29.57 -11.64 7.44
CA PHE A 6 28.13 -11.86 7.58
C PHE A 6 27.56 -11.91 6.16
N ALA A 7 27.38 -13.12 5.66
CA ALA A 7 26.55 -13.39 4.51
C ALA A 7 25.13 -12.97 4.87
N PHE A 8 24.80 -11.70 4.61
CA PHE A 8 23.45 -11.35 4.26
C PHE A 8 23.17 -12.14 3.00
N ASP A 9 22.51 -13.29 3.18
CA ASP A 9 21.90 -14.04 2.10
C ASP A 9 20.84 -13.10 1.50
N HIS A 10 21.30 -12.26 0.59
CA HIS A 10 20.57 -11.21 -0.11
C HIS A 10 19.89 -11.81 -1.34
N ASP A 11 19.54 -13.10 -1.26
CA ASP A 11 19.05 -13.92 -2.34
C ASP A 11 17.53 -13.99 -2.35
N GLU A 12 16.88 -12.82 -2.28
CA GLU A 12 15.55 -12.71 -2.88
C GLU A 12 15.28 -11.28 -3.32
N ARG A 13 15.94 -10.90 -4.41
CA ARG A 13 15.50 -9.81 -5.30
C ARG A 13 14.12 -10.17 -5.89
N ALA A 14 13.09 -10.10 -5.07
CA ALA A 14 11.75 -10.43 -5.49
C ALA A 14 11.22 -9.34 -6.45
N ALA A 15 11.06 -9.79 -7.69
CA ALA A 15 10.24 -9.25 -8.76
C ALA A 15 10.69 -7.93 -9.41
N ILE A 16 11.42 -8.12 -10.50
CA ILE A 16 11.37 -7.27 -11.69
C ILE A 16 9.89 -6.93 -11.97
N ALA A 17 9.51 -5.67 -11.75
CA ALA A 17 8.20 -5.16 -12.11
C ALA A 17 8.16 -4.90 -13.63
N GLU A 18 8.21 -5.96 -14.41
CA GLU A 18 7.74 -5.96 -15.80
C GLU A 18 6.30 -6.48 -15.78
N HIS A 19 5.35 -5.55 -15.72
CA HIS A 19 4.00 -5.81 -16.21
C HIS A 19 3.36 -4.50 -16.65
N ASP A 20 3.39 -4.25 -17.95
CA ASP A 20 2.47 -3.36 -18.68
C ASP A 20 1.04 -3.95 -18.69
N GLY A 21 0.55 -4.34 -17.53
CA GLY A 21 -0.86 -4.62 -17.27
C GLY A 21 -1.40 -3.44 -16.49
N GLY A 22 -2.33 -2.67 -17.05
CA GLY A 22 -2.90 -1.51 -16.36
C GLY A 22 -3.45 -1.83 -14.97
N VAL A 23 -3.73 -0.77 -14.21
CA VAL A 23 -4.26 -0.87 -12.84
C VAL A 23 -5.52 -1.77 -12.79
N PRO A 24 -5.54 -2.81 -11.93
CA PRO A 24 -6.72 -3.66 -11.75
C PRO A 24 -7.98 -2.85 -11.48
N LYS A 25 -9.08 -3.19 -12.16
CA LYS A 25 -10.32 -2.39 -12.15
C LYS A 25 -10.82 -2.06 -10.74
N ARG A 26 -10.76 -3.01 -9.81
CA ARG A 26 -11.22 -2.80 -8.42
C ARG A 26 -10.47 -1.68 -7.71
N TYR A 27 -9.18 -1.54 -7.99
CA TYR A 27 -8.38 -0.45 -7.46
C TYR A 27 -8.62 0.85 -8.21
N ALA A 28 -8.75 0.80 -9.54
CA ALA A 28 -9.09 1.98 -10.34
C ALA A 28 -10.42 2.61 -9.90
N ASP A 29 -11.46 1.80 -9.68
CA ASP A 29 -12.79 2.24 -9.23
C ASP A 29 -12.71 2.87 -7.82
N ALA A 30 -11.97 2.24 -6.90
CA ALA A 30 -11.77 2.77 -5.54
C ALA A 30 -10.98 4.09 -5.55
N PHE A 31 -9.93 4.18 -6.37
CA PHE A 31 -9.12 5.37 -6.51
C PHE A 31 -9.89 6.52 -7.18
N ALA A 32 -10.77 6.23 -8.15
CA ALA A 32 -11.65 7.21 -8.76
C ALA A 32 -12.63 7.80 -7.73
N ARG A 33 -13.22 6.95 -6.85
CA ARG A 33 -14.07 7.42 -5.75
C ARG A 33 -13.30 8.32 -4.78
N LEU A 34 -12.09 7.92 -4.40
CA LEU A 34 -11.22 8.73 -3.54
C LEU A 34 -10.91 10.11 -4.14
N GLN A 35 -10.74 10.20 -5.46
CA GLN A 35 -10.46 11.47 -6.15
C GLN A 35 -11.68 12.39 -6.24
N GLN A 36 -12.89 11.84 -6.27
CA GLN A 36 -14.12 12.64 -6.40
C GLN A 36 -14.51 13.33 -5.10
N GLU A 37 -14.34 12.66 -3.96
CA GLU A 37 -14.82 13.16 -2.68
C GLU A 37 -13.78 12.99 -1.57
N LYS A 38 -13.46 14.11 -0.92
CA LYS A 38 -12.63 14.11 0.27
C LYS A 38 -13.37 13.44 1.43
N PRO A 39 -12.81 12.42 2.09
CA PRO A 39 -13.43 11.85 3.28
C PRO A 39 -13.67 12.90 4.36
N ARG A 40 -14.82 12.76 5.05
CA ARG A 40 -15.17 13.62 6.20
C ARG A 40 -14.12 13.44 7.30
N GLY A 41 -13.71 14.52 7.96
CA GLY A 41 -12.73 14.46 9.05
C GLY A 41 -11.26 14.30 8.62
N VAL A 42 -10.99 14.20 7.31
CA VAL A 42 -9.64 14.25 6.74
C VAL A 42 -9.38 15.66 6.22
N ASP A 43 -8.24 16.26 6.56
CA ASP A 43 -7.85 17.56 6.03
C ASP A 43 -7.44 17.50 4.54
N LEU A 44 -7.46 18.65 3.87
CA LEU A 44 -7.20 18.73 2.43
C LEU A 44 -5.78 18.28 2.05
N ALA A 45 -4.78 18.57 2.88
CA ALA A 45 -3.39 18.22 2.61
C ALA A 45 -3.19 16.70 2.71
N ARG A 46 -3.74 16.09 3.77
CA ARG A 46 -3.69 14.64 3.98
C ARG A 46 -4.41 13.87 2.87
N TRP A 47 -5.57 14.36 2.43
CA TRP A 47 -6.28 13.74 1.30
C TRP A 47 -5.50 13.83 -0.02
N ARG A 48 -4.92 14.99 -0.33
CA ARG A 48 -4.06 15.16 -1.52
C ARG A 48 -2.84 14.25 -1.49
N GLN A 49 -2.20 14.14 -0.33
CA GLN A 49 -1.07 13.23 -0.16
C GLN A 49 -1.50 11.78 -0.38
N ALA A 50 -2.62 11.34 0.20
CA ALA A 50 -3.14 9.98 -0.01
C ALA A 50 -3.47 9.70 -1.49
N MET A 51 -3.96 10.69 -2.24
CA MET A 51 -4.17 10.55 -3.68
C MET A 51 -2.85 10.38 -4.44
N GLN A 52 -1.84 11.18 -4.13
CA GLN A 52 -0.51 11.06 -4.75
C GLN A 52 0.14 9.71 -4.43
N ASP A 53 0.13 9.33 -3.15
CA ASP A 53 0.67 8.07 -2.65
C ASP A 53 -0.07 6.87 -3.27
N GLY A 54 -1.40 6.97 -3.40
CA GLY A 54 -2.23 5.96 -4.05
C GLY A 54 -1.91 5.81 -5.54
N GLY A 55 -1.73 6.91 -6.27
CA GLY A 55 -1.33 6.86 -7.68
C GLY A 55 0.03 6.17 -7.88
N LEU A 56 1.04 6.56 -7.10
CA LEU A 56 2.37 5.95 -7.15
C LEU A 56 2.37 4.47 -6.74
N PHE A 57 1.55 4.12 -5.74
CA PHE A 57 1.39 2.72 -5.34
C PHE A 57 0.76 1.89 -6.46
N LEU A 58 -0.32 2.38 -7.09
CA LEU A 58 -1.00 1.63 -8.14
C LEU A 58 -0.16 1.46 -9.41
N ASP A 59 0.57 2.51 -9.79
CA ASP A 59 1.49 2.49 -10.93
C ASP A 59 2.55 1.40 -10.76
N ARG A 60 3.15 1.31 -9.57
CA ARG A 60 4.27 0.38 -9.32
C ARG A 60 3.85 -1.01 -8.84
N TRP A 61 2.77 -1.09 -8.06
CA TRP A 61 2.41 -2.28 -7.29
C TRP A 61 0.99 -2.74 -7.54
N GLY A 62 0.18 -2.03 -8.32
CA GLY A 62 -1.25 -2.35 -8.49
C GLY A 62 -1.49 -3.79 -8.95
N VAL A 63 -0.80 -4.22 -10.01
CA VAL A 63 -0.90 -5.60 -10.53
C VAL A 63 -0.38 -6.62 -9.51
N THR A 64 0.80 -6.36 -8.94
CA THR A 64 1.42 -7.25 -7.96
C THR A 64 0.57 -7.42 -6.71
N ALA A 65 0.01 -6.33 -6.18
CA ALA A 65 -0.88 -6.35 -5.03
C ALA A 65 -2.13 -7.20 -5.31
N ASP A 66 -2.71 -7.07 -6.49
CA ASP A 66 -3.88 -7.87 -6.91
C ASP A 66 -3.55 -9.37 -6.99
N ALA A 67 -2.41 -9.71 -7.59
CA ALA A 67 -1.92 -11.09 -7.69
C ALA A 67 -1.59 -11.71 -6.32
N LEU A 68 -1.06 -10.92 -5.38
CA LEU A 68 -0.82 -11.31 -3.99
C LEU A 68 -2.11 -11.35 -3.16
N GLY A 69 -3.27 -11.04 -3.76
CA GLY A 69 -4.59 -11.10 -3.14
C GLY A 69 -4.90 -9.96 -2.19
N TRP A 70 -4.24 -8.80 -2.32
CA TRP A 70 -4.58 -7.61 -1.52
C TRP A 70 -5.98 -7.15 -1.90
N GLU A 71 -6.77 -6.78 -0.89
CA GLU A 71 -8.11 -6.27 -1.12
C GLU A 71 -8.11 -4.74 -1.23
N VAL A 72 -9.19 -4.19 -1.76
CA VAL A 72 -9.40 -2.73 -1.82
C VAL A 72 -9.31 -2.12 -0.42
N ALA A 73 -9.80 -2.82 0.61
CA ALA A 73 -9.73 -2.36 2.00
C ALA A 73 -8.29 -2.31 2.54
N ASP A 74 -7.42 -3.23 2.14
CA ASP A 74 -6.00 -3.22 2.56
C ASP A 74 -5.25 -2.00 2.01
N VAL A 75 -5.66 -1.51 0.83
CA VAL A 75 -5.01 -0.38 0.16
C VAL A 75 -5.67 0.95 0.52
N PHE A 76 -7.01 1.03 0.40
CA PHE A 76 -7.79 2.27 0.48
C PHE A 76 -8.63 2.42 1.74
N GLY A 77 -8.69 1.39 2.59
CA GLY A 77 -9.56 1.34 3.77
C GLY A 77 -9.50 2.61 4.61
N LEU A 78 -10.66 3.05 5.08
CA LEU A 78 -10.75 4.20 5.98
C LEU A 78 -12.06 4.11 6.76
N ASP A 79 -12.00 4.26 8.08
CA ASP A 79 -13.22 4.27 8.90
C ASP A 79 -14.02 5.57 8.62
N PRO A 80 -15.33 5.49 8.35
CA PRO A 80 -16.14 6.64 7.97
C PRO A 80 -16.42 7.61 9.13
N VAL A 81 -16.28 7.17 10.38
CA VAL A 81 -16.56 7.96 11.59
C VAL A 81 -15.27 8.51 12.18
N ALA A 82 -14.20 7.69 12.21
CA ALA A 82 -12.93 7.98 12.86
C ALA A 82 -11.72 7.69 11.94
N PRO A 83 -11.64 8.33 10.76
CA PRO A 83 -10.74 7.96 9.65
C PRO A 83 -9.27 7.93 10.03
N LEU A 84 -8.79 8.92 10.79
CA LEU A 84 -7.38 9.06 11.16
C LEU A 84 -7.05 8.56 12.57
N ALA A 85 -8.05 8.11 13.32
CA ALA A 85 -7.87 7.56 14.66
C ALA A 85 -7.90 6.02 14.67
N ARG A 86 -8.59 5.40 13.71
CA ARG A 86 -8.75 3.95 13.61
C ARG A 86 -7.76 3.31 12.65
N TYR A 87 -6.54 3.11 13.16
CA TYR A 87 -5.46 2.42 12.45
C TYR A 87 -5.80 0.98 12.06
N ASP A 88 -6.77 0.34 12.72
CA ASP A 88 -7.23 -1.01 12.42
C ASP A 88 -8.07 -1.11 11.13
N ALA A 89 -8.66 -0.01 10.69
CA ALA A 89 -9.46 0.11 9.47
C ALA A 89 -8.77 0.93 8.37
N MET A 90 -7.53 1.39 8.63
CA MET A 90 -6.78 2.28 7.76
C MET A 90 -5.96 1.48 6.74
N GLY A 91 -6.21 1.73 5.47
CA GLY A 91 -5.49 1.15 4.35
C GLY A 91 -4.11 1.76 4.17
N LEU A 92 -3.27 1.04 3.44
CA LEU A 92 -1.85 1.35 3.23
C LEU A 92 -1.59 2.79 2.79
N ILE A 93 -2.36 3.34 1.84
CA ILE A 93 -2.08 4.66 1.26
C ILE A 93 -2.18 5.79 2.28
N TRP A 94 -2.99 5.60 3.33
CA TRP A 94 -3.15 6.57 4.40
C TRP A 94 -1.99 6.56 5.37
N LEU A 95 -1.17 5.51 5.38
CA LEU A 95 0.03 5.37 6.21
C LEU A 95 1.31 5.77 5.49
N LEU A 96 1.29 5.80 4.16
CA LEU A 96 2.45 6.22 3.36
C LEU A 96 2.87 7.65 3.71
N ALA A 97 1.94 8.61 3.67
CA ALA A 97 2.20 10.00 4.03
C ALA A 97 3.47 10.57 3.37
N GLY A 98 3.67 10.26 2.07
CA GLY A 98 4.85 10.61 1.28
C GLY A 98 5.98 9.57 1.29
N ALA A 99 5.87 8.51 2.10
CA ALA A 99 6.73 7.33 1.98
C ALA A 99 6.36 6.48 0.76
N THR A 100 7.23 5.56 0.39
CA THR A 100 7.01 4.62 -0.72
C THR A 100 7.09 3.18 -0.25
N VAL A 101 6.41 2.27 -0.93
CA VAL A 101 6.54 0.83 -0.69
C VAL A 101 7.82 0.33 -1.36
N ARG A 102 8.68 -0.33 -0.58
CA ARG A 102 9.93 -0.94 -1.07
C ARG A 102 9.77 -2.43 -1.35
N LEU A 103 9.03 -3.12 -0.49
CA LEU A 103 8.74 -4.55 -0.61
C LEU A 103 7.25 -4.76 -0.36
N LEU A 104 6.65 -5.64 -1.17
CA LEU A 104 5.26 -6.04 -1.04
C LEU A 104 5.19 -7.57 -1.16
N ASP A 105 4.57 -8.20 -0.18
CA ASP A 105 4.31 -9.63 -0.15
C ASP A 105 2.83 -9.91 0.16
N GLU A 106 2.43 -11.18 0.25
CA GLU A 106 1.06 -11.60 0.52
C GLU A 106 0.52 -11.22 1.91
N ARG A 107 1.30 -10.58 2.77
CA ARG A 107 0.93 -10.31 4.16
C ARG A 107 1.28 -8.89 4.59
N SER A 108 2.25 -8.26 3.94
CA SER A 108 2.81 -7.01 4.39
C SER A 108 3.42 -6.16 3.29
N ALA A 109 3.52 -4.87 3.59
CA ALA A 109 4.26 -3.89 2.82
C ALA A 109 5.32 -3.25 3.71
N THR A 110 6.58 -3.28 3.28
CA THR A 110 7.67 -2.55 3.94
C THR A 110 7.82 -1.18 3.29
N LEU A 111 7.73 -0.14 4.10
CA LEU A 111 7.81 1.24 3.66
C LEU A 111 9.26 1.74 3.62
N SER A 112 9.51 2.81 2.88
CA SER A 112 10.82 3.47 2.79
C SER A 112 11.32 4.03 4.13
N THR A 113 10.41 4.27 5.08
CA THR A 113 10.69 4.68 6.46
C THR A 113 11.16 3.53 7.35
N GLY A 114 11.08 2.27 6.88
CA GLY A 114 11.34 1.07 7.68
C GLY A 114 10.11 0.55 8.44
N LEU A 115 8.97 1.24 8.39
CA LEU A 115 7.72 0.74 8.94
C LEU A 115 7.19 -0.43 8.10
N VAL A 116 6.55 -1.40 8.76
CA VAL A 116 5.90 -2.53 8.11
C VAL A 116 4.40 -2.44 8.33
N PHE A 117 3.65 -2.26 7.25
CA PHE A 117 2.20 -2.40 7.25
C PHE A 117 1.85 -3.87 7.09
N ARG A 118 1.04 -4.42 7.99
CA ARG A 118 0.50 -5.78 7.85
C ARG A 118 -0.95 -5.69 7.43
N ARG A 119 -1.27 -6.29 6.27
CA ARG A 119 -2.64 -6.34 5.78
C ARG A 119 -3.48 -7.18 6.75
N LYS A 120 -4.74 -6.81 6.92
CA LYS A 120 -5.63 -7.54 7.82
C LYS A 120 -6.09 -8.80 7.08
N GLN A 121 -6.04 -9.94 7.76
CA GLN A 121 -6.66 -11.16 7.23
C GLN A 121 -8.18 -10.93 7.24
N HIS A 122 -8.74 -10.51 6.12
CA HIS A 122 -10.18 -10.55 5.90
C HIS A 122 -10.53 -12.03 5.81
N GLY A 123 -10.98 -12.61 6.94
CA GLY A 123 -11.38 -14.00 6.98
C GLY A 123 -12.40 -14.23 5.88
N ARG A 124 -12.07 -15.09 4.90
CA ARG A 124 -12.99 -15.54 3.86
C ARG A 124 -14.24 -16.05 4.59
N ARG A 125 -15.33 -15.28 4.50
CA ARG A 125 -16.66 -15.74 4.88
C ARG A 125 -17.25 -16.54 3.74
#